data_AF-A0A0S8HBS5-F1
#
_entry.id   AF-A0A0S8HBS5-F1
#
_cell.length_a   1.000
_cell.length_b   1.000
_cell.length_c   1.000
_cell.angle_alpha   90.00
_cell.angle_beta   90.00
_cell.angle_gamma   90.00
#
_symmetry.space_group_name_H-M   'P 1'
#
loop_
_entity.id
_entity.type
_entity.pdbx_description
1 polymer ?
#
loop_
_entity_poly.entity_id
_entity_poly.type
_entity_poly.pdbx_seq_one_letter_code
_entity_poly.pdbx_strand_id
1 'polypeptide(L)'
;MVLALAAAVIAMGTSQTLESLELARDYQQAAELLDRLLTKIDLIGPERLLREGPLQGQFDPPEHRFTWAASLRQRAEGHLYEVTVRVSWPVRGGRRSAEAQSLLNDPPGTRSPDLKWNDL
;
A
#
# COMPACT_ATOMS: atom_id res chain seq x y z
N MET A 1 6.90 49.51 4.64
CA MET A 1 6.25 48.28 5.17
C MET A 1 5.55 47.43 4.10
N VAL A 2 5.71 47.70 2.80
CA VAL A 2 5.09 46.89 1.72
C VAL A 2 5.97 45.70 1.30
N LEU A 3 7.31 45.81 1.43
CA LEU A 3 8.23 44.73 1.06
C LEU A 3 8.10 43.47 1.93
N ALA A 4 7.79 43.63 3.22
CA ALA A 4 7.66 42.51 4.17
C ALA A 4 6.39 41.67 3.92
N LEU A 5 5.30 42.30 3.44
CA LEU A 5 4.05 41.59 3.16
C LEU A 5 4.18 40.70 1.92
N ALA A 6 4.89 41.17 0.88
CA ALA A 6 5.11 40.40 -0.35
C ALA A 6 5.98 39.15 -0.12
N ALA A 7 7.02 39.26 0.71
CA ALA A 7 7.86 38.11 1.08
C ALA A 7 7.09 37.03 1.85
N ALA A 8 6.16 37.44 2.73
CA ALA A 8 5.34 36.51 3.51
C ALA A 8 4.35 35.73 2.62
N VAL A 9 3.73 36.37 1.62
CA VAL A 9 2.80 35.71 0.69
C VAL A 9 3.52 34.69 -0.20
N ILE A 10 4.73 35.00 -0.67
CA ILE A 10 5.54 34.06 -1.46
C ILE A 10 5.96 32.86 -0.60
N ALA A 11 6.42 33.10 0.64
CA ALA A 11 6.83 32.02 1.56
C ALA A 11 5.66 31.09 1.94
N MET A 12 4.45 31.63 2.11
CA MET A 12 3.25 30.83 2.36
C MET A 12 2.82 30.06 1.11
N GLY A 13 2.88 30.67 -0.07
CA GLY A 13 2.55 30.01 -1.34
C GLY A 13 3.50 28.86 -1.70
N THR A 14 4.81 29.02 -1.49
CA THR A 14 5.79 27.96 -1.71
C THR A 14 5.64 26.81 -0.69
N SER A 15 5.23 27.11 0.54
CA SER A 15 5.02 26.08 1.56
C SER A 15 3.83 25.18 1.24
N GLN A 16 2.73 25.75 0.74
CA GLN A 16 1.54 24.98 0.37
C GLN A 16 1.79 24.08 -0.85
N THR A 17 2.59 24.52 -1.82
CA THR A 17 2.93 23.70 -2.99
C THR A 17 3.91 22.59 -2.64
N LEU A 18 4.87 22.84 -1.75
CA LEU A 18 5.78 21.81 -1.22
C LEU A 18 5.03 20.73 -0.43
N GLU A 19 4.13 21.11 0.47
CA GLU A 19 3.31 20.15 1.22
C GLU A 19 2.41 19.32 0.29
N SER A 20 1.85 19.95 -0.75
CA SER A 20 1.05 19.26 -1.76
C SER A 20 1.89 18.28 -2.60
N LEU A 21 3.13 18.64 -2.91
CA LEU A 21 4.06 17.78 -3.64
C LEU A 21 4.52 16.59 -2.79
N GLU A 22 4.83 16.80 -1.52
CA GLU A 22 5.17 15.72 -0.58
C GLU A 22 3.99 14.76 -0.42
N LEU A 23 2.78 15.29 -0.28
CA LEU A 23 1.55 14.50 -0.22
C LEU A 23 1.37 13.67 -1.51
N ALA A 24 1.51 14.29 -2.68
CA ALA A 24 1.36 13.59 -3.95
C ALA A 24 2.39 12.46 -4.12
N ARG A 25 3.65 12.71 -3.73
CA ARG A 25 4.71 11.70 -3.74
C ARG A 25 4.40 10.53 -2.80
N ASP A 26 3.92 10.81 -1.59
CA ASP A 26 3.55 9.77 -0.62
C ASP A 26 2.43 8.87 -1.16
N TYR A 27 1.40 9.46 -1.80
CA TYR A 27 0.32 8.69 -2.40
C TYR A 27 0.77 7.90 -3.63
N GLN A 28 1.63 8.46 -4.47
CA GLN A 28 2.20 7.73 -5.61
C GLN A 28 3.01 6.53 -5.12
N GLN A 29 3.87 6.72 -4.13
CA GLN A 29 4.66 5.64 -3.54
C GLN A 29 3.75 4.59 -2.87
N ALA A 30 2.70 5.02 -2.16
CA ALA A 30 1.75 4.09 -1.58
C ALA A 30 1.00 3.27 -2.65
N ALA A 31 0.69 3.85 -3.81
CA ALA A 31 0.08 3.14 -4.93
C ALA A 31 1.03 2.11 -5.55
N GLU A 32 2.31 2.45 -5.74
CA GLU A 32 3.34 1.50 -6.20
C GLU A 32 3.51 0.33 -5.21
N LEU A 33 3.51 0.62 -3.92
CA LEU A 33 3.58 -0.40 -2.87
C LEU A 33 2.33 -1.28 -2.81
N LEU A 34 1.14 -0.71 -3.03
CA LEU A 34 -0.11 -1.47 -3.13
C LEU A 34 -0.07 -2.44 -4.31
N ASP A 35 0.40 -1.98 -5.48
CA ASP A 35 0.50 -2.80 -6.68
C ASP A 35 1.51 -3.94 -6.52
N ARG A 36 2.69 -3.65 -5.94
CA ARG A 36 3.69 -4.68 -5.61
C ARG A 36 3.13 -5.70 -4.63
N LEU A 37 2.39 -5.26 -3.62
CA LEU A 37 1.81 -6.14 -2.61
C LEU A 37 0.70 -7.01 -3.20
N LEU A 38 -0.19 -6.46 -4.02
CA LEU A 38 -1.20 -7.23 -4.75
C LEU A 38 -0.57 -8.25 -5.69
N THR A 39 0.46 -7.87 -6.44
CA THR A 39 1.22 -8.78 -7.31
C THR A 39 1.85 -9.91 -6.49
N LYS A 40 2.44 -9.62 -5.33
CA LYS A 40 3.02 -10.62 -4.43
C LYS A 40 1.96 -11.60 -3.90
N ILE A 41 0.78 -11.10 -3.53
CA ILE A 41 -0.36 -11.94 -3.13
C ILE A 41 -0.82 -12.82 -4.29
N ASP A 42 -0.89 -12.27 -5.50
CA ASP A 42 -1.27 -13.01 -6.70
C ASP A 42 -0.24 -14.07 -7.11
N LEU A 43 1.05 -13.88 -6.86
CA LEU A 43 2.07 -14.91 -7.14
C LEU A 43 1.99 -16.09 -6.16
N ILE A 44 1.75 -15.81 -4.88
CA ILE A 44 1.70 -16.84 -3.82
C ILE A 44 0.36 -17.57 -3.82
N GLY A 45 -0.72 -16.84 -4.06
CA GLY A 45 -2.09 -17.32 -4.01
C GLY A 45 -2.79 -16.87 -2.72
N PRO A 46 -3.99 -16.29 -2.82
CA PRO A 46 -4.75 -15.84 -1.67
C PRO A 46 -5.13 -16.98 -0.71
N GLU A 47 -5.33 -18.20 -1.20
CA GLU A 47 -5.66 -19.35 -0.34
C GLU A 47 -4.48 -19.73 0.55
N ARG A 48 -3.26 -19.80 -0.01
CA ARG A 48 -2.04 -20.09 0.76
C ARG A 48 -1.76 -18.97 1.75
N LEU A 49 -1.90 -17.72 1.33
CA LEU A 49 -1.67 -16.57 2.19
C LEU A 49 -2.62 -16.57 3.40
N LEU A 50 -3.88 -16.96 3.21
CA LEU A 50 -4.85 -17.07 4.31
C LEU A 50 -4.47 -18.17 5.32
N ARG A 51 -3.82 -19.25 4.88
CA ARG A 51 -3.42 -20.37 5.74
C ARG A 51 -2.13 -20.12 6.52
N GLU A 52 -1.11 -19.60 5.85
CA GLU A 52 0.28 -19.64 6.34
C GLU A 52 1.01 -18.30 6.20
N GLY A 53 0.40 -17.32 5.51
CA GLY A 53 1.03 -16.06 5.18
C GLY A 53 0.85 -14.97 6.24
N PRO A 54 1.75 -13.99 6.28
CA PRO A 54 1.51 -12.78 7.05
C PRO A 54 0.39 -11.95 6.39
N LEU A 55 -0.58 -11.53 7.20
CA LEU A 55 -1.66 -10.62 6.80
C LEU A 55 -1.36 -9.16 7.13
N GLN A 56 -0.24 -8.89 7.78
CA GLN A 56 0.20 -7.54 8.11
C GLN A 56 1.72 -7.50 8.26
N GLY A 57 2.30 -6.33 8.05
CA GLY A 57 3.72 -6.14 8.21
C GLY A 57 4.18 -4.71 7.95
N GLN A 58 5.48 -4.57 7.88
CA GLN A 58 6.18 -3.36 7.49
C GLN A 58 6.93 -3.64 6.18
N PHE A 59 7.13 -2.62 5.35
CA PHE A 59 7.98 -2.79 4.17
C PHE A 59 9.45 -2.75 4.57
N ASP A 60 10.31 -3.41 3.78
CA ASP A 60 11.75 -3.34 3.96
C ASP A 60 12.31 -1.96 3.59
N PRO A 61 13.54 -1.62 4.00
CA PRO A 61 14.21 -0.41 3.54
C PRO A 61 14.32 -0.37 2.00
N PRO A 62 14.07 0.79 1.36
CA PRO A 62 13.91 2.11 1.96
C PRO A 62 12.50 2.46 2.47
N GLU A 63 11.47 1.67 2.17
CA GLU A 63 10.05 1.99 2.45
C GLU A 63 9.56 1.65 3.87
N HIS A 64 10.46 1.37 4.81
CA HIS A 64 10.14 1.07 6.21
C HIS A 64 9.16 2.03 6.92
N ARG A 65 8.98 3.27 6.45
CA ARG A 65 7.95 4.18 6.98
C ARG A 65 6.51 3.71 6.69
N PHE A 66 6.33 2.87 5.68
CA PHE A 66 5.05 2.32 5.28
C PHE A 66 4.82 0.98 5.99
N THR A 67 3.58 0.79 6.42
CA THR A 67 3.06 -0.46 7.00
C THR A 67 1.94 -0.96 6.11
N TRP A 68 1.74 -2.26 6.06
CA TRP A 68 0.70 -2.86 5.23
C TRP A 68 -0.15 -3.86 6.03
N ALA A 69 -1.39 -4.03 5.57
CA ALA A 69 -2.31 -5.05 6.04
C ALA A 69 -3.11 -5.59 4.85
N ALA A 70 -3.37 -6.88 4.83
CA ALA A 70 -4.15 -7.58 3.84
C ALA A 70 -5.32 -8.29 4.54
N SER A 71 -6.50 -8.21 3.93
CA SER A 71 -7.70 -8.93 4.34
C SER A 71 -8.14 -9.78 3.16
N LEU A 72 -8.24 -11.10 3.38
CA LEU A 72 -8.66 -12.04 2.36
C LEU A 72 -9.96 -12.69 2.80
N ARG A 73 -10.94 -12.68 1.90
CA ARG A 73 -12.23 -13.31 2.13
C ARG A 73 -12.57 -14.21 0.96
N GLN A 74 -12.68 -15.50 1.21
CA GLN A 74 -13.21 -16.43 0.23
C GLN A 74 -14.70 -16.11 -0.01
N ARG A 75 -15.08 -15.98 -1.28
CA ARG A 75 -16.48 -15.87 -1.69
C ARG A 75 -17.07 -17.29 -1.78
N ALA A 76 -18.36 -17.44 -1.47
CA ALA A 76 -19.02 -18.74 -1.36
C ALA A 76 -19.00 -19.59 -2.65
N GLU A 77 -18.71 -18.97 -3.80
CA GLU A 77 -18.62 -19.61 -5.10
C GLU A 77 -17.15 -19.91 -5.46
N GLY A 78 -16.71 -21.12 -5.12
CA GLY A 78 -15.47 -21.72 -5.64
C GLY A 78 -14.16 -21.13 -5.10
N HIS A 79 -13.26 -20.82 -6.03
CA HIS A 79 -11.88 -20.39 -5.76
C HIS A 79 -11.68 -18.87 -5.86
N LEU A 80 -12.77 -18.10 -5.74
CA LEU A 80 -12.73 -16.64 -5.82
C LEU A 80 -12.49 -16.02 -4.44
N TYR A 81 -11.47 -15.18 -4.35
CA TYR A 81 -11.09 -14.46 -3.14
C TYR A 81 -11.21 -12.96 -3.36
N GLU A 82 -11.85 -12.31 -2.41
CA GLU A 82 -11.81 -10.86 -2.26
C GLU A 82 -10.60 -10.49 -1.43
N VAL A 83 -9.68 -9.73 -2.03
CA VAL A 83 -8.42 -9.32 -1.43
C VAL A 83 -8.43 -7.81 -1.28
N THR A 84 -8.41 -7.35 -0.03
CA THR A 84 -8.29 -5.93 0.30
C THR A 84 -6.92 -5.70 0.91
N VAL A 85 -6.15 -4.79 0.33
CA VAL A 85 -4.80 -4.44 0.79
C VAL A 85 -4.78 -2.98 1.17
N ARG A 86 -4.23 -2.68 2.35
CA ARG A 86 -4.10 -1.33 2.87
C ARG A 86 -2.64 -1.03 3.17
N VAL A 87 -2.14 0.07 2.63
CA VAL A 87 -0.84 0.65 2.95
C VAL A 87 -1.07 1.88 3.80
N SER A 88 -0.30 2.06 4.87
CA SER A 88 -0.45 3.14 5.84
C SER A 88 0.90 3.72 6.24
N TRP A 89 0.97 5.04 6.39
CA TRP A 89 2.21 5.75 6.74
C TRP A 89 1.94 6.90 7.72
N PRO A 90 2.92 7.25 8.57
CA PRO A 90 2.81 8.37 9.48
C PRO A 90 2.85 9.70 8.71
N VAL A 91 2.04 10.66 9.14
CA VAL A 91 2.09 12.06 8.67
C VAL A 91 2.08 13.01 9.87
N ARG A 92 2.39 14.29 9.65
CA ARG A 92 2.29 15.29 10.71
C ARG A 92 0.84 15.38 11.22
N GLY A 93 0.63 15.00 12.48
CA GLY A 93 -0.68 15.04 13.12
C GLY A 93 -1.55 13.79 12.94
N GLY A 94 -1.02 12.68 12.40
CA GLY A 94 -1.78 11.44 12.34
C GLY A 94 -1.17 10.35 11.46
N ARG A 95 -2.04 9.51 10.90
CA ARG A 95 -1.67 8.43 9.97
C ARG A 95 -2.55 8.53 8.74
N ARG A 96 -1.96 8.38 7.56
CA ARG A 96 -2.70 8.24 6.30
C ARG A 96 -2.65 6.80 5.83
N SER A 97 -3.61 6.46 4.97
CA SER A 97 -3.68 5.15 4.34
C SER A 97 -4.22 5.25 2.93
N ALA A 98 -3.77 4.33 2.09
CA ALA A 98 -4.33 4.01 0.79
C ALA A 98 -4.78 2.56 0.81
N GLU A 99 -5.89 2.26 0.13
CA GLU A 99 -6.47 0.93 0.09
C GLU A 99 -6.79 0.56 -1.35
N ALA A 100 -6.49 -0.68 -1.71
CA ALA A 100 -6.85 -1.28 -2.98
C ALA A 100 -7.62 -2.57 -2.72
N GLN A 101 -8.65 -2.80 -3.52
CA GLN A 101 -9.46 -4.01 -3.46
C GLN A 101 -9.42 -4.70 -4.82
N SER A 102 -9.20 -6.01 -4.81
CA SER A 102 -9.17 -6.83 -6.01
C SER A 102 -9.87 -8.18 -5.78
N LEU A 103 -10.28 -8.81 -6.87
CA LEU A 103 -10.82 -10.15 -6.91
C LEU A 103 -9.80 -11.07 -7.56
N LEU A 104 -9.32 -12.07 -6.82
CA LEU A 104 -8.33 -13.03 -7.30
C LEU A 104 -8.93 -14.43 -7.33
N ASN A 105 -8.67 -15.15 -8.41
CA ASN A 105 -9.03 -16.56 -8.52
C ASN A 105 -7.82 -17.43 -8.13
N ASP A 106 -8.07 -18.50 -7.37
CA ASP A 106 -7.03 -19.44 -6.91
C ASP A 106 -7.41 -20.91 -7.08
N PRO A 107 -7.53 -21.39 -8.34
CA PRO A 107 -7.78 -22.79 -8.60
C PRO A 107 -6.58 -23.65 -8.18
N PRO A 108 -6.79 -24.87 -7.68
CA PRO A 108 -5.71 -25.75 -7.26
C PRO A 108 -4.76 -26.05 -8.43
N GLY A 109 -3.44 -25.96 -8.16
CA GLY A 109 -2.39 -26.26 -9.13
C GLY A 109 -2.02 -25.13 -10.10
N THR A 110 -2.60 -23.93 -9.97
CA THR A 110 -2.28 -22.78 -10.84
C THR A 110 -1.02 -22.02 -10.45
N ARG A 111 -0.55 -22.17 -9.20
CA ARG A 111 0.59 -21.42 -8.64
C ARG A 111 1.68 -22.33 -8.12
N SER A 112 2.93 -21.88 -8.21
CA SER A 112 4.10 -22.65 -7.78
C SER A 112 4.01 -23.01 -6.29
N PRO A 113 4.17 -24.29 -5.91
CA PRO A 113 4.14 -24.73 -4.50
C PRO A 113 5.31 -24.19 -3.68
N ASP A 114 6.43 -23.89 -4.33
CA ASP A 114 7.69 -23.59 -3.65
C ASP A 114 7.88 -22.12 -3.27
N LEU A 115 7.05 -21.22 -3.81
CA LEU A 115 7.17 -19.78 -3.59
C LEU A 115 6.66 -19.40 -2.18
N LYS A 116 7.55 -18.88 -1.33
CA LYS A 116 7.19 -18.39 0.01
C LYS A 116 7.12 -16.87 0.05
N TRP A 117 6.41 -16.36 1.05
CA TRP A 117 6.29 -14.91 1.28
C TRP A 117 7.63 -14.19 1.39
N ASN A 118 8.62 -14.80 2.03
CA ASN A 118 9.92 -14.16 2.26
C ASN A 118 10.86 -14.22 1.04
N ASP A 119 10.48 -14.94 -0.02
CA ASP A 119 11.30 -15.10 -1.22
C ASP A 119 11.06 -13.96 -2.25
N LEU A 120 10.14 -13.03 -1.96
CA LEU A 120 9.69 -11.91 -2.81
C LEU A 120 9.77 -10.55 -2.09
#